data_AF-A0A6N9AY45-F1
#
_entry.id   AF-A0A6N9AY45-F1
#
_cell.length_a   1.000
_cell.length_b   1.000
_cell.length_c   1.000
_cell.angle_alpha   90.00
_cell.angle_beta   90.00
_cell.angle_gamma   90.00
#
_symmetry.space_group_name_H-M   'P 1'
#
loop_
_entity.id
_entity.type
_entity.pdbx_description
1 polymer ?
#
loop_
_entity_poly.entity_id
_entity_poly.type
_entity_poly.pdbx_seq_one_letter_code
_entity_poly.pdbx_strand_id
1 'polypeptide(L)'
;MLTTTPSTTTANAVSTWRYGKPLPLSFRSCNPEHHPDYYAWDSIMNREDTDLVIWVGGLDQSVEMPDCSMQKILLSNKDYEDADVFIPIAIPGLDHDAHLFRTDLTLAHYLKNLHMNDGYSGADTLEQIYSQLKC
;
A
#
# COMPACT_ATOMS: atom_id res chain seq x y z
N MET A 1 -10.11 -11.11 11.16
CA MET A 1 -10.48 -9.84 11.83
C MET A 1 -9.37 -8.86 11.49
N LEU A 2 -9.59 -7.90 10.58
CA LEU A 2 -8.55 -6.92 10.23
C LEU A 2 -8.26 -6.11 11.50
N THR A 3 -7.06 -6.28 12.05
CA THR A 3 -6.59 -5.43 13.14
C THR A 3 -6.53 -4.00 12.60
N THR A 4 -7.24 -3.07 13.24
CA THR A 4 -7.20 -1.65 12.84
C THR A 4 -5.83 -1.08 13.19
N THR A 5 -4.93 -1.08 12.21
CA THR A 5 -3.62 -0.46 12.32
C THR A 5 -3.70 1.01 11.87
N PRO A 6 -2.78 1.88 12.31
CA PRO A 6 -2.74 3.27 11.83
C PRO A 6 -2.60 3.37 10.30
N SER A 7 -1.86 2.44 9.67
CA SER A 7 -1.69 2.39 8.21
C SER A 7 -3.00 2.06 7.48
N THR A 8 -3.71 1.01 7.91
CA THR A 8 -5.00 0.62 7.32
C THR A 8 -6.08 1.69 7.54
N THR A 9 -6.08 2.34 8.70
CA THR A 9 -6.98 3.46 9.00
C THR A 9 -6.70 4.65 8.08
N THR A 10 -5.42 5.00 7.90
CA THR A 10 -4.98 6.09 7.01
C THR A 10 -5.35 5.81 5.56
N ALA A 11 -5.10 4.61 5.05
CA ALA A 11 -5.41 4.23 3.68
C ALA A 11 -6.92 4.34 3.39
N ASN A 12 -7.77 3.89 4.32
CA ASN A 12 -9.22 4.03 4.20
C ASN A 12 -9.69 5.50 4.24
N ALA A 13 -9.13 6.32 5.13
CA ALA A 13 -9.46 7.74 5.22
C ALA A 13 -9.11 8.49 3.92
N VAL A 14 -7.89 8.28 3.40
CA VAL A 14 -7.42 8.89 2.15
C VAL A 14 -8.27 8.44 0.96
N SER A 15 -8.55 7.13 0.86
CA SER A 15 -9.43 6.60 -0.19
C SER A 15 -10.81 7.26 -0.15
N THR A 16 -11.37 7.41 1.05
CA THR A 16 -12.71 7.99 1.25
C THR A 16 -12.77 9.44 0.79
N TRP A 17 -11.82 10.30 1.17
CA TRP A 17 -11.87 11.69 0.69
C TRP A 17 -11.53 11.83 -0.80
N ARG A 18 -10.69 10.94 -1.36
CA ARG A 18 -10.19 11.09 -2.73
C ARG A 18 -11.16 10.55 -3.77
N TYR A 19 -11.85 9.45 -3.42
CA TYR A 19 -12.72 8.71 -4.33
C TYR A 19 -14.16 8.57 -3.83
N GLY A 20 -14.47 9.09 -2.63
CA GLY A 20 -15.80 8.99 -2.02
C GLY A 20 -16.13 7.63 -1.43
N LYS A 21 -15.18 6.69 -1.41
CA LYS A 21 -15.39 5.29 -0.99
C LYS A 21 -14.16 4.72 -0.24
N PRO A 22 -14.34 3.89 0.80
CA PRO A 22 -13.24 3.24 1.49
C PRO A 22 -12.66 2.09 0.65
N LEU A 23 -11.53 1.53 1.09
CA LEU A 23 -10.96 0.32 0.50
C LEU A 23 -11.80 -0.92 0.87
N PRO A 24 -11.73 -2.01 0.08
CA PRO A 24 -11.02 -2.14 -1.19
C PRO A 24 -11.76 -1.44 -2.35
N LEU A 25 -11.02 -0.99 -3.37
CA LEU A 25 -11.54 -0.33 -4.56
C LEU A 25 -11.01 -0.98 -5.84
N SER A 26 -11.83 -0.97 -6.89
CA SER A 26 -11.40 -1.26 -8.26
C SER A 26 -11.54 -0.03 -9.15
N PHE A 27 -10.58 0.15 -10.05
CA PHE A 27 -10.57 1.18 -11.09
C PHE A 27 -10.67 0.58 -12.50
N ARG A 28 -11.18 -0.66 -12.61
CA ARG A 28 -11.30 -1.38 -13.89
C ARG A 28 -12.34 -0.75 -14.81
N SER A 29 -13.47 -0.35 -14.26
CA SER A 29 -14.32 0.64 -14.92
C SER A 29 -13.73 2.01 -14.61
N CYS A 30 -13.84 2.98 -15.51
CA CYS A 30 -13.25 4.32 -15.33
C CYS A 30 -13.73 5.09 -14.08
N ASN A 31 -14.57 4.48 -13.23
CA ASN A 31 -15.06 4.98 -11.96
C ASN A 31 -14.66 4.02 -10.82
N PRO A 32 -14.36 4.53 -9.62
CA PRO A 32 -14.04 3.68 -8.47
C PRO A 32 -15.24 2.83 -8.03
N GLU A 33 -15.10 1.52 -8.10
CA GLU A 33 -16.07 0.52 -7.64
C GLU A 33 -15.69 -0.01 -6.27
N HIS A 34 -16.66 -0.13 -5.37
CA HIS A 34 -16.46 -0.63 -4.01
C HIS A 34 -17.38 -1.81 -3.76
N HIS A 35 -16.78 -3.00 -3.71
CA HIS A 35 -17.44 -4.26 -3.41
C HIS A 35 -16.53 -5.04 -2.44
N PRO A 36 -16.68 -4.85 -1.11
CA PRO A 36 -15.76 -5.38 -0.10
C PRO A 36 -15.47 -6.87 -0.23
N ASP A 37 -16.50 -7.68 -0.43
CA ASP A 37 -16.36 -9.14 -0.52
C ASP A 37 -15.76 -9.60 -1.84
N TYR A 38 -15.98 -8.83 -2.91
CA TYR A 38 -15.53 -9.17 -4.26
C TYR A 38 -14.10 -8.70 -4.55
N TYR A 39 -13.70 -7.56 -4.00
CA TYR A 39 -12.35 -7.02 -4.09
C TYR A 39 -11.51 -7.27 -2.83
N ALA A 40 -11.99 -8.10 -1.90
CA ALA A 40 -11.15 -8.60 -0.82
C ALA A 40 -9.96 -9.35 -1.43
N TRP A 41 -8.77 -9.15 -0.86
CA TRP A 41 -7.53 -9.75 -1.38
C TRP A 41 -7.65 -11.28 -1.51
N ASP A 42 -8.20 -11.95 -0.49
CA ASP A 42 -8.47 -13.39 -0.49
C ASP A 42 -9.36 -13.80 -1.67
N SER A 43 -10.41 -13.02 -1.94
CA SER A 43 -11.36 -13.29 -3.02
C SER A 43 -10.70 -13.11 -4.39
N ILE A 44 -9.88 -12.07 -4.56
CA ILE A 44 -9.13 -11.81 -5.79
C ILE A 44 -8.13 -12.95 -6.06
N MET A 45 -7.37 -13.38 -5.05
CA MET A 45 -6.37 -14.43 -5.23
C MET A 45 -7.00 -15.77 -5.63
N ASN A 46 -8.19 -16.09 -5.09
CA ASN A 46 -8.90 -17.33 -5.40
C ASN A 46 -9.52 -17.36 -6.81
N ARG A 47 -9.60 -16.22 -7.50
CA ARG A 47 -10.26 -16.13 -8.82
C ARG A 47 -9.33 -16.34 -9.99
N GLU A 48 -8.02 -16.40 -9.75
CA GLU A 48 -6.98 -16.59 -10.78
C GLU A 48 -7.06 -15.58 -11.95
N ASP A 49 -7.68 -14.41 -11.72
CA ASP A 49 -7.86 -13.35 -12.73
C ASP A 49 -6.88 -12.18 -12.57
N THR A 50 -5.87 -12.37 -11.71
CA THR A 50 -4.79 -11.42 -11.44
C THR A 50 -3.49 -11.94 -12.06
N ASP A 51 -2.82 -11.10 -12.82
CA ASP A 51 -1.53 -11.37 -13.49
C ASP A 51 -0.34 -10.82 -12.69
N LEU A 52 -0.54 -9.71 -11.98
CA LEU A 52 0.48 -8.98 -11.24
C LEU A 52 -0.02 -8.49 -9.88
N VAL A 53 0.82 -8.64 -8.86
CA VAL A 53 0.60 -8.13 -7.50
C VAL A 53 1.70 -7.12 -7.17
N ILE A 54 1.29 -5.94 -6.68
CA ILE A 54 2.19 -4.95 -6.11
C ILE A 54 1.97 -4.91 -4.61
N TRP A 55 2.94 -5.40 -3.84
CA TRP A 55 2.92 -5.37 -2.38
C TRP A 55 3.61 -4.11 -1.88
N VAL A 56 2.92 -3.30 -1.07
CA VAL A 56 3.45 -2.06 -0.50
C VAL A 56 3.46 -2.16 1.03
N GLY A 57 4.64 -2.33 1.61
CA GLY A 57 4.85 -2.57 3.04
C GLY A 57 6.00 -1.75 3.62
N GLY A 58 5.75 -0.47 3.92
CA GLY A 58 6.79 0.43 4.46
C GLY A 58 6.81 0.59 5.98
N LEU A 59 5.72 0.28 6.69
CA LEU A 59 5.55 0.61 8.12
C LEU A 59 5.22 -0.60 8.99
N ASP A 60 4.19 -1.36 8.61
CA ASP A 60 3.79 -2.57 9.33
C ASP A 60 4.35 -3.79 8.61
N GLN A 61 5.35 -4.43 9.23
CA GLN A 61 5.96 -5.66 8.73
C GLN A 61 5.35 -6.93 9.34
N SER A 62 4.31 -6.80 10.17
CA SER A 62 3.63 -7.97 10.77
C SER A 62 2.78 -8.74 9.75
N VAL A 63 2.44 -8.09 8.64
CA VAL A 63 1.73 -8.70 7.52
C VAL A 63 2.77 -9.09 6.47
N GLU A 64 2.94 -10.38 6.28
CA GLU A 64 3.80 -10.92 5.23
C GLU A 64 3.08 -10.88 3.89
N MET A 65 3.87 -10.77 2.81
CA MET A 65 3.34 -10.91 1.46
C MET A 65 2.71 -12.30 1.31
N PRO A 66 1.47 -12.41 0.80
CA PRO A 66 0.82 -13.70 0.63
C PRO A 66 1.56 -14.55 -0.41
N ASP A 67 1.65 -15.84 -0.14
CA ASP A 67 2.14 -16.83 -1.11
C ASP A 67 1.15 -16.89 -2.27
N CYS A 68 1.57 -16.38 -3.43
CA CYS A 68 0.79 -16.35 -4.65
C CYS A 68 1.68 -16.63 -5.86
N SER A 69 1.07 -17.24 -6.88
CA SER A 69 1.75 -17.70 -8.11
C SER A 69 1.87 -16.62 -9.18
N MET A 70 1.24 -15.46 -8.98
CA MET A 70 1.31 -14.30 -9.87
C MET A 70 2.67 -13.63 -9.80
N GLN A 71 2.98 -12.76 -10.78
CA GLN A 71 4.17 -11.91 -10.69
C GLN A 71 4.06 -10.96 -9.50
N LYS A 72 5.15 -10.77 -8.76
CA LYS A 72 5.20 -10.03 -7.51
C LYS A 72 6.22 -8.90 -7.57
N ILE A 73 5.74 -7.67 -7.46
CA ILE A 73 6.58 -6.49 -7.24
C ILE A 73 6.43 -6.08 -5.77
N LEU A 74 7.55 -6.04 -5.07
CA LEU A 74 7.63 -5.72 -3.66
C LEU A 74 8.23 -4.33 -3.45
N LEU A 75 7.47 -3.43 -2.82
CA LEU A 75 7.93 -2.13 -2.33
C LEU A 75 7.98 -2.20 -0.80
N SER A 76 9.16 -2.41 -0.25
CA SER A 76 9.34 -2.64 1.19
C SER A 76 10.73 -2.18 1.66
N ASN A 77 10.87 -1.91 2.95
CA ASN A 77 12.17 -1.67 3.60
C ASN A 77 12.89 -2.98 3.98
N LYS A 78 12.19 -4.11 3.85
CA LYS A 78 12.68 -5.47 4.09
C LYS A 78 12.47 -6.30 2.83
N ASP A 79 13.53 -6.97 2.41
CA ASP A 79 13.50 -7.91 1.29
C ASP A 79 12.78 -9.21 1.69
N TYR A 80 11.95 -9.73 0.79
CA TYR A 80 11.34 -11.05 0.89
C TYR A 80 11.81 -11.85 -0.33
N GLU A 81 12.47 -12.99 -0.10
CA GLU A 81 13.17 -13.77 -1.14
C GLU A 81 12.28 -14.25 -2.31
N ASP A 82 10.96 -14.18 -2.16
CA ASP A 82 9.97 -14.68 -3.13
C ASP A 82 9.36 -13.59 -4.03
N ALA A 83 9.91 -12.36 -4.04
CA ALA A 83 9.48 -11.31 -4.97
C ALA A 83 10.23 -11.39 -6.31
N ASP A 84 9.53 -11.23 -7.44
CA ASP A 84 10.17 -11.15 -8.77
C ASP A 84 10.97 -9.85 -8.93
N VAL A 85 10.47 -8.76 -8.34
CA VAL A 85 11.13 -7.45 -8.30
C VAL A 85 11.04 -6.88 -6.90
N PHE A 86 12.19 -6.63 -6.29
CA PHE A 86 12.28 -5.91 -5.02
C PHE A 86 12.74 -4.47 -5.24
N ILE A 87 11.95 -3.52 -4.75
CA ILE A 87 12.28 -2.09 -4.75
C ILE A 87 12.33 -1.62 -3.29
N PRO A 88 13.53 -1.30 -2.76
CA PRO A 88 13.66 -0.82 -1.40
C PRO A 88 13.02 0.57 -1.26
N ILE A 89 12.15 0.73 -0.26
CA ILE A 89 11.54 2.02 0.10
C ILE A 89 11.94 2.45 1.51
N ALA A 90 12.03 3.76 1.69
CA ALA A 90 12.32 4.41 2.96
C ALA A 90 11.17 4.28 3.98
N ILE A 91 11.51 4.32 5.26
CA ILE A 91 10.54 4.13 6.37
C ILE A 91 9.92 5.48 6.76
N PRO A 92 8.58 5.62 6.70
CA PRO A 92 7.91 6.86 7.09
C PRO A 92 8.11 7.15 8.58
N GLY A 93 8.53 8.38 8.90
CA GLY A 93 8.83 8.80 10.27
C GLY A 93 10.22 8.41 10.78
N LEU A 94 11.05 7.75 9.96
CA LEU A 94 12.48 7.54 10.25
C LEU A 94 13.36 8.19 9.17
N ASP A 95 13.03 7.93 7.90
CA ASP A 95 13.84 8.33 6.74
C ASP A 95 13.18 9.46 5.94
N HIS A 96 11.87 9.65 6.07
CA HIS A 96 11.13 10.75 5.46
C HIS A 96 9.91 11.17 6.29
N ASP A 97 9.43 12.39 6.06
CA ASP A 97 8.23 12.91 6.72
C ASP A 97 6.96 12.19 6.22
N ALA A 98 5.98 11.98 7.11
CA ALA A 98 4.73 11.31 6.76
C ALA A 98 3.55 11.74 7.65
N HIS A 99 2.34 11.32 7.28
CA HIS A 99 1.14 11.49 8.08
C HIS A 99 0.47 10.14 8.35
N LEU A 100 0.04 9.90 9.59
CA LEU A 100 -0.77 8.75 9.95
C LEU A 100 -1.97 9.18 10.79
N PHE A 101 -3.16 8.72 10.43
CA PHE A 101 -4.33 8.86 11.27
C PHE A 101 -4.25 7.91 12.46
N ARG A 102 -4.63 8.43 13.63
CA ARG A 102 -4.94 7.58 14.79
C ARG A 102 -6.09 6.63 14.41
N THR A 103 -6.12 5.45 15.01
CA THR A 103 -7.08 4.38 14.68
C THR A 103 -8.54 4.75 14.91
N ASP A 104 -8.84 5.75 15.74
CA ASP A 104 -10.19 6.28 15.94
C ASP A 104 -10.53 7.48 15.04
N LEU A 105 -9.68 7.77 14.04
CA LEU A 105 -9.85 8.82 13.04
C LEU A 105 -9.97 10.25 13.60
N THR A 106 -9.69 10.48 14.88
CA THR A 106 -9.88 11.82 15.48
C THR A 106 -8.79 12.81 15.11
N LEU A 107 -7.58 12.34 14.78
CA LEU A 107 -6.42 13.19 14.54
C LEU A 107 -5.41 12.51 13.61
N ALA A 108 -4.77 13.33 12.76
CA ALA A 108 -3.59 12.95 11.98
C ALA A 108 -2.32 13.31 12.75
N HIS A 109 -1.45 12.33 12.97
CA HIS A 109 -0.11 12.53 13.50
C HIS A 109 0.85 12.82 12.37
N TYR A 110 1.65 13.87 12.56
CA TYR A 110 2.81 14.13 11.74
C TYR A 110 3.98 13.27 12.24
N LEU A 111 4.51 12.42 11.36
CA LEU A 111 5.73 11.68 11.60
C LEU A 111 6.88 12.47 11.00
N LYS A 112 7.81 12.90 11.86
CA LYS A 112 8.97 13.68 11.45
C LYS A 112 10.09 12.77 10.96
N ASN A 113 10.77 13.17 9.89
CA ASN A 113 12.01 12.55 9.44
C ASN A 113 13.08 12.62 10.55
N LEU A 114 13.67 11.48 10.90
CA LEU A 114 14.79 11.37 11.85
C LEU A 114 16.15 11.29 11.14
N HIS A 115 16.16 11.35 9.81
CA HIS A 115 17.33 11.29 8.93
C HIS A 115 18.17 10.04 9.17
N MET A 116 17.51 8.89 9.32
CA MET A 116 18.19 7.61 9.51
C MET A 116 18.86 7.12 8.22
N ASN A 117 18.21 7.29 7.07
CA ASN A 117 18.75 6.97 5.74
C ASN A 117 18.21 7.92 4.65
N ASP A 118 18.93 8.00 3.52
CA ASP A 118 18.56 8.81 2.34
C ASP A 118 17.87 7.99 1.24
N GLY A 119 16.78 7.30 1.58
CA GLY A 119 16.00 6.48 0.63
C GLY A 119 14.83 7.21 -0.02
N TYR A 120 14.32 6.68 -1.13
CA TYR A 120 13.08 7.15 -1.75
C TYR A 120 11.86 6.70 -0.93
N SER A 121 10.88 7.58 -0.72
CA SER A 121 9.63 7.18 -0.09
C SER A 121 8.84 6.25 -1.02
N GLY A 122 7.96 5.43 -0.43
CA GLY A 122 7.05 4.61 -1.25
C GLY A 122 6.16 5.46 -2.18
N ALA A 123 5.86 6.70 -1.81
CA ALA A 123 5.13 7.63 -2.67
C ALA A 123 5.96 8.07 -3.89
N ASP A 124 7.23 8.45 -3.68
CA ASP A 124 8.13 8.87 -4.77
C ASP A 124 8.38 7.71 -5.75
N THR A 125 8.59 6.51 -5.22
CA THR A 125 8.75 5.29 -6.03
C THR A 125 7.51 5.02 -6.89
N LEU A 126 6.32 5.08 -6.30
CA LEU A 126 5.07 4.87 -7.04
C LEU A 126 4.81 5.96 -8.08
N GLU A 127 5.17 7.21 -7.79
CA GLU A 127 5.08 8.31 -8.76
C GLU A 127 6.02 8.09 -9.94
N GLN A 128 7.26 7.65 -9.69
CA GLN A 128 8.20 7.31 -10.75
C GLN A 128 7.69 6.16 -11.61
N ILE A 129 7.19 5.07 -11.02
CA ILE A 129 6.59 3.95 -11.76
C ILE A 129 5.43 4.45 -12.62
N TYR A 130 4.53 5.24 -12.03
CA TYR A 130 3.38 5.79 -12.73
C TYR A 130 3.77 6.71 -13.90
N SER A 131 4.86 7.48 -13.77
CA SER A 131 5.38 8.34 -14.84
C SER A 131 5.86 7.55 -16.05
N GLN A 132 6.40 6.34 -15.85
CA GLN A 132 6.85 5.46 -16.94
C GLN A 132 5.69 4.76 -17.65
N LEU A 133 4.55 4.60 -16.98
CA LEU A 133 3.35 4.01 -17.57
C LEU A 133 2.55 5.00 -18.43
N LYS A 134 2.76 6.31 -18.22
CA LYS A 134 2.22 7.35 -19.09
C LYS A 134 3.11 7.49 -20.34
N CYS A 135 2.86 6.64 -21.32
CA CYS A 135 3.29 6.89 -22.69
C CYS A 135 2.58 8.12 -23.27
#